data_AF-A0A2H4SS71-F1
#
_entry.id   AF-A0A2H4SS71-F1
#
_cell.length_a   1.000
_cell.length_b   1.000
_cell.length_c   1.000
_cell.angle_alpha   90.00
_cell.angle_beta   90.00
_cell.angle_gamma   90.00
#
_symmetry.space_group_name_H-M   'P 1'
#
loop_
_entity.id
_entity.type
_entity.pdbx_description
1 polymer ?
#
loop_
_entity_poly.entity_id
_entity_poly.type
_entity_poly.pdbx_seq_one_letter_code
_entity_poly.pdbx_strand_id
1 'polypeptide(L)'
;MSCTKTISVTAAAAAPGSESRLAQKFGGHYASDWMSQLPSSWTPYIQLARLHRPHGLIVVSLSHLFGVLLAAARQHASPADTARVGGIVLLGALFCNSGAHAWNDLVDAPIDAQVERTRTRPIPRGAVTPAAALLFAASQAVLAAGCLLLLLPAGARAPAVPTVAAILYYPFAKRQMFAPQLVLGACMGLAVLVGAAAMGMREAWMDPAARCLAAATALWAVLFDTIYAHMDLKDDVKLGVNSLAVFVQGYARPVLALLGVGVSTLLYRAGVHAGMGAAYYGISVAACSVCIAGIVGLLDLEDRASCGKFCIFGFRFTGVAIVGGLLVTYLTSL
;
A
#
# COMPACT_ATOMS: atom_id res chain seq x y z
N MET A 1 25.61 36.90 30.13
CA MET A 1 26.55 35.79 29.83
C MET A 1 25.72 34.53 29.64
N SER A 2 25.55 34.12 28.39
CA SER A 2 24.72 33.00 27.95
C SER A 2 25.47 31.67 28.17
N CYS A 3 24.86 30.70 28.84
CA CYS A 3 25.42 29.36 29.02
C CYS A 3 24.61 28.36 28.20
N THR A 4 25.01 28.17 26.95
CA THR A 4 24.47 27.17 26.03
C THR A 4 24.98 25.79 26.45
N LYS A 5 24.13 24.94 27.03
CA LYS A 5 24.44 23.52 27.25
C LYS A 5 24.25 22.76 25.94
N THR A 6 25.35 22.48 25.26
CA THR A 6 25.42 21.53 24.15
C THR A 6 25.28 20.12 24.71
N ILE A 7 24.15 19.46 24.45
CA ILE A 7 23.98 18.02 24.74
C ILE A 7 24.54 17.25 23.55
N SER A 8 25.73 16.66 23.72
CA SER A 8 26.29 15.71 22.76
C SER A 8 25.55 14.38 22.88
N VAL A 9 24.76 14.02 21.88
CA VAL A 9 24.21 12.67 21.74
C VAL A 9 25.29 11.81 21.07
N THR A 10 26.11 11.13 21.87
CA THR A 10 26.90 10.00 21.39
C THR A 10 25.98 8.79 21.29
N ALA A 11 25.53 8.48 20.07
CA ALA A 11 24.86 7.21 19.79
C ALA A 11 25.89 6.08 19.97
N ALA A 12 25.76 5.31 21.03
CA ALA A 12 26.52 4.08 21.21
C ALA A 12 26.12 3.10 20.09
N ALA A 13 27.06 2.73 19.23
CA ALA A 13 26.87 1.70 18.22
C ALA A 13 26.62 0.35 18.92
N ALA A 14 25.46 -0.24 18.66
CA ALA A 14 25.12 -1.58 19.15
C ALA A 14 26.03 -2.63 18.49
N ALA A 15 26.46 -3.63 19.27
CA ALA A 15 27.32 -4.72 18.80
C ALA A 15 26.65 -5.51 17.65
N PRO A 16 27.41 -5.90 16.61
CA PRO A 16 26.89 -6.66 15.48
C PRO A 16 26.51 -8.07 15.94
N GLY A 17 25.20 -8.33 16.06
CA GLY A 17 24.65 -9.66 16.42
C GLY A 17 23.43 -9.67 17.34
N SER A 18 23.01 -8.52 17.90
CA SER A 18 21.89 -8.46 18.87
C SER A 18 20.54 -8.01 18.27
N GLU A 19 20.43 -7.89 16.94
CA GLU A 19 19.18 -7.47 16.30
C GLU A 19 18.12 -8.57 16.38
N SER A 20 16.92 -8.22 16.84
CA SER A 20 15.80 -9.16 16.89
C SER A 20 15.50 -9.71 15.48
N ARG A 21 15.01 -10.95 15.39
CA ARG A 21 14.64 -11.59 14.10
C ARG A 21 13.65 -10.73 13.29
N LEU A 22 12.86 -9.89 13.96
CA LEU A 22 11.98 -8.88 13.35
C LEU A 22 12.76 -7.69 12.77
N ALA A 23 13.76 -7.16 13.47
CA ALA A 23 14.65 -6.11 12.95
C ALA A 23 15.49 -6.60 11.76
N GLN A 24 15.96 -7.85 11.77
CA GLN A 24 16.61 -8.45 10.59
C GLN A 24 15.63 -8.68 9.43
N LYS A 25 14.37 -9.02 9.73
CA LYS A 25 13.36 -9.30 8.71
C LYS A 25 12.69 -8.03 8.18
N PHE A 26 12.52 -6.97 8.95
CA PHE A 26 11.76 -5.78 8.53
C PHE A 26 12.51 -4.47 8.70
N GLY A 27 13.72 -4.53 9.26
CA GLY A 27 14.63 -3.40 9.35
C GLY A 27 15.46 -3.22 8.07
N GLY A 28 16.25 -2.15 8.06
CA GLY A 28 16.94 -1.72 6.85
C GLY A 28 18.30 -2.38 6.61
N HIS A 29 18.76 -3.33 7.42
CA HIS A 29 20.04 -4.02 7.17
C HIS A 29 19.90 -5.24 6.23
N TYR A 30 18.68 -5.67 5.93
CA TYR A 30 18.44 -6.82 5.07
C TYR A 30 18.84 -6.53 3.62
N ALA A 31 19.84 -7.26 3.13
CA ALA A 31 20.14 -7.37 1.71
C ALA A 31 19.62 -8.73 1.19
N SER A 32 18.68 -8.74 0.24
CA SER A 32 18.31 -9.94 -0.50
C SER A 32 19.42 -10.35 -1.46
N ASP A 33 19.53 -11.65 -1.76
CA ASP A 33 20.62 -12.23 -2.54
C ASP A 33 20.83 -11.53 -3.90
N TRP A 34 19.76 -11.11 -4.57
CA TRP A 34 19.86 -10.39 -5.86
C TRP A 34 20.47 -8.98 -5.73
N MET A 35 20.36 -8.33 -4.58
CA MET A 35 20.96 -7.01 -4.36
C MET A 35 22.49 -7.09 -4.25
N SER A 36 23.04 -8.25 -3.91
CA SER A 36 24.50 -8.46 -3.89
C SER A 36 25.16 -8.30 -5.27
N GLN A 37 24.37 -8.38 -6.34
CA GLN A 37 24.83 -8.21 -7.72
C GLN A 37 24.81 -6.74 -8.19
N LEU A 38 24.27 -5.82 -7.38
CA LEU A 38 24.15 -4.40 -7.71
C LEU A 38 25.23 -3.57 -7.01
N PRO A 39 25.52 -2.35 -7.51
CA PRO A 39 26.39 -1.42 -6.82
C PRO A 39 25.91 -1.19 -5.38
N SER A 40 26.84 -1.28 -4.42
CA SER A 40 26.50 -1.12 -2.99
C SER A 40 25.82 0.22 -2.68
N SER A 41 26.15 1.26 -3.45
CA SER A 41 25.54 2.60 -3.37
C SER A 41 24.04 2.62 -3.69
N TRP A 42 23.50 1.61 -4.39
CA TRP A 42 22.07 1.54 -4.73
C TRP A 42 21.25 0.92 -3.60
N THR A 43 21.86 0.10 -2.75
CA THR A 43 21.16 -0.65 -1.69
C THR A 43 20.30 0.25 -0.79
N PRO A 44 20.78 1.40 -0.28
CA PRO A 44 19.96 2.26 0.56
C PRO A 44 18.72 2.83 -0.16
N TYR A 45 18.81 3.10 -1.46
CA TYR A 45 17.69 3.60 -2.25
C TYR A 45 16.69 2.49 -2.62
N ILE A 46 17.16 1.28 -2.92
CA ILE A 46 16.29 0.10 -3.11
C ILE A 46 15.54 -0.22 -1.81
N GLN A 47 16.19 -0.04 -0.66
CA GLN A 47 15.56 -0.16 0.64
C GLN A 47 14.57 0.96 0.92
N LEU A 48 14.91 2.21 0.60
CA LEU A 48 14.03 3.37 0.73
C LEU A 48 12.76 3.21 -0.12
N ALA A 49 12.89 2.71 -1.34
CA ALA A 49 11.77 2.42 -2.25
C ALA A 49 11.02 1.11 -1.92
N ARG A 50 11.49 0.34 -0.92
CA ARG A 50 10.95 -0.98 -0.51
C ARG A 50 10.98 -2.05 -1.62
N LEU A 51 11.84 -1.91 -2.63
CA LEU A 51 11.89 -2.85 -3.76
C LEU A 51 12.52 -4.20 -3.39
N HIS A 52 13.35 -4.26 -2.35
CA HIS A 52 13.85 -5.52 -1.76
C HIS A 52 12.73 -6.40 -1.20
N ARG A 53 11.60 -5.81 -0.80
CA ARG A 53 10.40 -6.49 -0.31
C ARG A 53 9.16 -5.77 -0.85
N PRO A 54 8.81 -6.02 -2.12
CA PRO A 54 7.89 -5.18 -2.88
C PRO A 54 6.41 -5.44 -2.53
N HIS A 55 6.09 -5.64 -1.24
CA HIS A 55 4.72 -5.83 -0.78
C HIS A 55 3.85 -4.60 -1.08
N GLY A 56 4.35 -3.40 -0.78
CA GLY A 56 3.66 -2.14 -1.10
C GLY A 56 3.42 -2.01 -2.61
N LEU A 57 4.45 -2.26 -3.42
CA LEU A 57 4.35 -2.23 -4.88
C LEU A 57 3.26 -3.18 -5.39
N ILE A 58 3.25 -4.43 -4.93
CA ILE A 58 2.24 -5.42 -5.34
C ILE A 58 0.83 -4.90 -5.01
N VAL A 59 0.60 -4.37 -3.82
CA VAL A 59 -0.72 -3.87 -3.39
C VAL A 59 -1.16 -2.66 -4.22
N VAL A 60 -0.27 -1.71 -4.46
CA VAL A 60 -0.55 -0.53 -5.32
C VAL A 60 -0.85 -0.99 -6.75
N SER A 61 -0.05 -1.90 -7.30
CA SER A 61 -0.23 -2.47 -8.63
C SER A 61 -1.57 -3.19 -8.77
N LEU A 62 -1.94 -4.06 -7.81
CA LEU A 62 -3.22 -4.77 -7.81
C LEU A 62 -4.39 -3.79 -7.77
N SER A 63 -4.32 -2.76 -6.93
CA SER A 63 -5.38 -1.73 -6.81
C SER A 63 -5.64 -1.04 -8.15
N HIS A 64 -4.59 -0.68 -8.88
CA HIS A 64 -4.76 -0.13 -10.23
C HIS A 64 -5.31 -1.16 -11.23
N LEU A 65 -4.80 -2.40 -11.18
CA LEU A 65 -5.25 -3.46 -12.08
C LEU A 65 -6.72 -3.83 -11.88
N PHE A 66 -7.26 -3.72 -10.66
CA PHE A 66 -8.69 -3.89 -10.42
C PHE A 66 -9.52 -2.94 -11.28
N GLY A 67 -9.11 -1.67 -11.34
CA GLY A 67 -9.74 -0.64 -12.16
C GLY A 67 -9.57 -0.89 -13.65
N VAL A 68 -8.35 -1.21 -14.09
CA VAL A 68 -8.03 -1.52 -15.49
C VAL A 68 -8.90 -2.67 -15.99
N LEU A 69 -8.95 -3.79 -15.25
CA LEU A 69 -9.70 -4.97 -15.67
C LEU A 69 -11.21 -4.77 -15.63
N LEU A 70 -11.73 -4.06 -14.62
CA LEU A 70 -13.15 -3.67 -14.58
C LEU A 70 -13.52 -2.86 -15.84
N ALA A 71 -12.72 -1.85 -16.16
CA ALA A 71 -12.99 -0.99 -17.31
C ALA A 71 -12.77 -1.72 -18.65
N ALA A 72 -11.79 -2.61 -18.73
CA ALA A 72 -11.54 -3.45 -19.91
C ALA A 72 -12.71 -4.39 -20.20
N ALA A 73 -13.21 -5.10 -19.18
CA ALA A 73 -14.37 -5.99 -19.29
C ALA A 73 -15.62 -5.25 -19.77
N ARG A 74 -15.90 -4.08 -19.18
CA ARG A 74 -17.12 -3.32 -19.51
C ARG A 74 -17.09 -2.61 -20.85
N GLN A 75 -15.91 -2.27 -21.35
CA GLN A 75 -15.73 -1.60 -22.64
C GLN A 75 -15.38 -2.57 -23.77
N HIS A 76 -15.30 -3.88 -23.49
CA HIS A 76 -14.85 -4.90 -24.44
C HIS A 76 -13.51 -4.54 -25.10
N ALA A 77 -12.58 -4.03 -24.29
CA ALA A 77 -11.29 -3.53 -24.78
C ALA A 77 -10.43 -4.67 -25.33
N SER A 78 -9.68 -4.41 -26.40
CA SER A 78 -8.79 -5.42 -26.99
C SER A 78 -7.72 -5.90 -25.99
N PRO A 79 -7.27 -7.17 -26.06
CA PRO A 79 -6.18 -7.67 -25.20
C PRO A 79 -4.90 -6.84 -25.34
N ALA A 80 -4.59 -6.39 -26.55
CA ALA A 80 -3.42 -5.57 -26.83
C ALA A 80 -3.50 -4.21 -26.12
N ASP A 81 -4.65 -3.53 -26.18
CA ASP A 81 -4.84 -2.25 -25.50
C ASP A 81 -4.82 -2.41 -23.98
N THR A 82 -5.49 -3.43 -23.47
CA THR A 82 -5.53 -3.71 -22.02
C THR A 82 -4.14 -4.01 -21.48
N ALA A 83 -3.33 -4.82 -22.20
CA ALA A 83 -1.96 -5.10 -21.82
C ALA A 83 -1.07 -3.86 -21.89
N ARG A 84 -1.20 -3.04 -22.94
CA ARG A 84 -0.45 -1.79 -23.10
C ARG A 84 -0.76 -0.80 -21.97
N VAL A 85 -2.02 -0.50 -21.72
CA VAL A 85 -2.44 0.44 -20.67
C VAL A 85 -2.10 -0.11 -19.29
N GLY A 86 -2.36 -1.40 -19.04
CA GLY A 86 -1.96 -2.08 -17.81
C GLY A 86 -0.46 -1.94 -17.55
N GLY A 87 0.38 -2.15 -18.57
CA GLY A 87 1.84 -1.98 -18.47
C GLY A 87 2.25 -0.55 -18.10
N ILE A 88 1.67 0.46 -18.74
CA ILE A 88 1.93 1.88 -18.44
C ILE A 88 1.52 2.23 -17.00
N VAL A 89 0.34 1.77 -16.58
CA VAL A 89 -0.17 1.99 -15.23
C VAL A 89 0.70 1.30 -14.18
N LEU A 90 1.17 0.08 -14.44
CA LEU A 90 2.09 -0.65 -13.55
C LEU A 90 3.45 0.04 -13.45
N LEU A 91 3.97 0.57 -14.56
CA LEU A 91 5.20 1.36 -14.55
C LEU A 91 5.05 2.66 -13.76
N GLY A 92 3.93 3.37 -13.94
CA GLY A 92 3.59 4.55 -13.13
C GLY A 92 3.45 4.20 -11.64
N ALA A 93 2.81 3.07 -11.31
CA ALA A 93 2.68 2.57 -9.96
C ALA A 93 4.03 2.24 -9.31
N LEU A 94 4.99 1.71 -10.06
CA LEU A 94 6.36 1.47 -9.57
C LEU A 94 7.02 2.76 -9.10
N PHE A 95 7.01 3.80 -9.93
CA PHE A 95 7.59 5.09 -9.58
C PHE A 95 6.81 5.76 -8.44
N CYS A 96 5.48 5.76 -8.51
CA CYS A 96 4.62 6.33 -7.47
C CYS A 96 4.86 5.66 -6.11
N ASN A 97 4.89 4.33 -6.04
CA ASN A 97 5.21 3.57 -4.83
C ASN A 97 6.59 3.93 -4.27
N SER A 98 7.61 3.97 -5.14
CA SER A 98 8.98 4.27 -4.75
C SER A 98 9.11 5.68 -4.17
N GLY A 99 8.48 6.66 -4.81
CA GLY A 99 8.43 8.04 -4.33
C GLY A 99 7.63 8.20 -3.04
N ALA A 100 6.47 7.55 -2.94
CA ALA A 100 5.61 7.58 -1.76
C ALA A 100 6.30 6.98 -0.52
N HIS A 101 7.02 5.86 -0.66
CA HIS A 101 7.80 5.30 0.44
C HIS A 101 8.96 6.19 0.86
N ALA A 102 9.69 6.78 -0.09
CA ALA A 102 10.76 7.72 0.22
C ALA A 102 10.24 8.98 0.92
N TRP A 103 9.10 9.52 0.47
CA TRP A 103 8.41 10.63 1.12
C TRP A 103 7.95 10.27 2.54
N ASN A 104 7.35 9.08 2.71
CA ASN A 104 6.91 8.61 4.02
C ASN A 104 8.07 8.46 4.98
N ASP A 105 9.14 7.76 4.59
CA ASP A 105 10.32 7.56 5.44
C ASP A 105 11.03 8.89 5.76
N LEU A 106 11.00 9.87 4.84
CA LEU A 106 11.55 11.21 5.09
C LEU A 106 10.79 11.95 6.20
N VAL A 107 9.46 12.00 6.11
CA VAL A 107 8.60 12.64 7.12
C VAL A 107 8.63 11.89 8.45
N ASP A 108 8.80 10.57 8.39
CA ASP A 108 8.72 9.70 9.56
C ASP A 108 10.05 9.45 10.26
N ALA A 109 11.17 9.87 9.68
CA ALA A 109 12.51 9.61 10.20
C ALA A 109 12.68 9.86 11.72
N PRO A 110 12.14 10.95 12.33
CA PRO A 110 12.26 11.16 13.78
C PRO A 110 11.49 10.14 14.63
N ILE A 111 10.34 9.65 14.13
CA ILE A 111 9.56 8.61 14.80
C ILE A 111 10.21 7.25 14.56
N ASP A 112 10.63 6.99 13.32
CA ASP A 112 11.27 5.74 12.94
C ASP A 112 12.54 5.46 13.75
N ALA A 113 13.32 6.50 14.07
CA ALA A 113 14.50 6.39 14.94
C ALA A 113 14.19 5.82 16.34
N GLN A 114 12.93 5.90 16.80
CA GLN A 114 12.51 5.51 18.14
C GLN A 114 11.79 4.15 18.18
N VAL A 115 11.46 3.56 17.03
CA VAL A 115 10.73 2.28 16.92
C VAL A 115 11.70 1.14 16.62
N GLU A 116 11.61 0.04 17.36
CA GLU A 116 12.57 -1.09 17.29
C GLU A 116 12.76 -1.60 15.86
N ARG A 117 11.65 -1.75 15.13
CA ARG A 117 11.61 -2.28 13.77
C ARG A 117 12.17 -1.31 12.73
N THR A 118 11.97 0.00 12.91
CA THR A 118 12.21 1.00 11.85
C THR A 118 13.42 1.89 12.10
N ARG A 119 14.04 1.82 13.29
CA ARG A 119 15.27 2.56 13.63
C ARG A 119 16.46 2.28 12.72
N THR A 120 16.45 1.14 12.01
CA THR A 120 17.49 0.74 11.07
C THR A 120 17.17 1.09 9.62
N ARG A 121 16.08 1.81 9.34
CA ARG A 121 15.75 2.30 7.98
C ARG A 121 16.84 3.22 7.43
N PRO A 122 16.92 3.41 6.10
CA PRO A 122 18.02 4.15 5.48
C PRO A 122 18.24 5.58 6.00
N ILE A 123 17.17 6.33 6.27
CA ILE A 123 17.28 7.72 6.76
C ILE A 123 17.66 7.75 8.25
N PRO A 124 16.94 7.09 9.19
CA PRO A 124 17.32 7.07 10.60
C PRO A 124 18.75 6.58 10.87
N ARG A 125 19.24 5.58 10.13
CA ARG A 125 20.62 5.07 10.29
C ARG A 125 21.70 5.90 9.59
N GLY A 126 21.31 6.96 8.86
CA GLY A 126 22.24 7.83 8.14
C GLY A 126 22.77 7.30 6.81
N ALA A 127 22.20 6.24 6.25
CA ALA A 127 22.61 5.70 4.95
C ALA A 127 22.09 6.54 3.75
N VAL A 128 21.04 7.33 3.95
CA VAL A 128 20.53 8.31 2.98
C VAL A 128 20.27 9.63 3.72
N THR A 129 20.79 10.75 3.21
CA THR A 129 20.54 12.07 3.79
C THR A 129 19.09 12.52 3.51
N PRO A 130 18.47 13.36 4.35
CA PRO A 130 17.13 13.89 4.09
C PRO A 130 17.00 14.58 2.72
N ALA A 131 18.01 15.35 2.31
CA ALA A 131 18.05 16.01 1.01
C ALA A 131 18.09 15.00 -0.15
N ALA A 132 18.89 13.94 -0.04
CA ALA A 132 18.95 12.88 -1.04
C ALA A 132 17.64 12.09 -1.12
N ALA A 133 16.99 11.81 0.02
CA ALA A 133 15.68 11.17 0.07
C ALA A 133 14.61 12.02 -0.60
N LEU A 134 14.61 13.35 -0.37
CA LEU A 134 13.69 14.28 -1.02
C LEU A 134 13.90 14.33 -2.54
N LEU A 135 15.16 14.44 -2.99
CA LEU A 135 15.50 14.44 -4.41
C LEU A 135 15.08 13.13 -5.08
N PHE A 136 15.32 11.99 -4.40
CA PHE A 136 14.86 10.70 -4.87
C PHE A 136 13.33 10.68 -4.99
N ALA A 137 12.59 11.04 -3.93
CA ALA A 137 11.12 11.08 -3.95
C ALA A 137 10.58 11.98 -5.09
N ALA A 138 11.16 13.17 -5.28
CA ALA A 138 10.79 14.09 -6.35
C ALA A 138 11.06 13.51 -7.74
N SER A 139 12.22 12.87 -7.95
CA SER A 139 12.53 12.21 -9.24
C SER A 139 11.53 11.11 -9.58
N GLN A 140 11.15 10.29 -8.59
CA GLN A 140 10.14 9.25 -8.77
C GLN A 140 8.76 9.84 -9.08
N ALA A 141 8.39 10.94 -8.44
CA ALA A 141 7.15 11.65 -8.72
C ALA A 141 7.10 12.20 -10.15
N VAL A 142 8.21 12.75 -10.66
CA VAL A 142 8.32 13.22 -12.06
C VAL A 142 8.15 12.06 -13.03
N LEU A 143 8.77 10.91 -12.78
CA LEU A 143 8.63 9.72 -13.63
C LEU A 143 7.20 9.16 -13.62
N ALA A 144 6.56 9.11 -12.45
CA ALA A 144 5.16 8.72 -12.33
C ALA A 144 4.23 9.70 -13.07
N ALA A 145 4.47 11.01 -12.94
CA ALA A 145 3.74 12.04 -13.67
C ALA A 145 3.96 11.95 -15.19
N GLY A 146 5.17 11.61 -15.65
CA GLY A 146 5.44 11.34 -17.06
C GLY A 146 4.58 10.20 -17.61
N CYS A 147 4.47 9.09 -16.89
CA CYS A 147 3.60 7.97 -17.25
C CYS A 147 2.13 8.43 -17.37
N LEU A 148 1.64 9.21 -16.41
CA LEU A 148 0.26 9.69 -16.38
C LEU A 148 -0.04 10.74 -17.47
N LEU A 149 0.83 11.75 -17.63
CA LEU A 149 0.53 12.92 -18.44
C LEU A 149 0.79 12.70 -19.93
N LEU A 150 1.81 11.88 -20.24
CA LEU A 150 2.29 11.67 -21.61
C LEU A 150 1.77 10.37 -22.24
N LEU A 151 1.53 9.33 -21.42
CA LEU A 151 1.24 7.97 -21.94
C LEU A 151 -0.21 7.52 -21.69
N LEU A 152 -0.96 8.21 -20.82
CA LEU A 152 -2.35 7.87 -20.48
C LEU A 152 -3.34 8.97 -20.95
N PRO A 153 -4.62 8.62 -21.19
CA PRO A 153 -5.63 9.58 -21.58
C PRO A 153 -5.83 10.66 -20.50
N ALA A 154 -6.19 11.87 -20.93
CA ALA A 154 -6.38 13.02 -20.03
C ALA A 154 -7.42 12.77 -18.92
N GLY A 155 -8.39 11.88 -19.15
CA GLY A 155 -9.39 11.48 -18.15
C GLY A 155 -8.76 10.83 -16.90
N ALA A 156 -7.61 10.17 -17.02
CA ALA A 156 -6.91 9.56 -15.89
C ALA A 156 -6.34 10.58 -14.90
N ARG A 157 -6.15 11.84 -15.33
CA ARG A 157 -5.58 12.91 -14.51
C ARG A 157 -6.50 13.30 -13.36
N ALA A 158 -7.80 13.27 -13.59
CA ALA A 158 -8.76 13.77 -12.61
C ALA A 158 -8.83 12.92 -11.33
N PRO A 159 -8.91 11.57 -11.36
CA PRO A 159 -8.78 10.75 -10.15
C PRO A 159 -7.33 10.69 -9.61
N ALA A 160 -6.32 11.01 -10.43
CA ALA A 160 -4.93 11.02 -9.98
C ALA A 160 -4.62 12.21 -9.04
N VAL A 161 -5.21 13.38 -9.26
CA VAL A 161 -5.01 14.56 -8.41
C VAL A 161 -5.33 14.29 -6.93
N PRO A 162 -6.53 13.81 -6.54
CA PRO A 162 -6.80 13.48 -5.15
C PRO A 162 -5.95 12.31 -4.64
N THR A 163 -5.56 11.37 -5.51
CA THR A 163 -4.62 10.29 -5.13
C THR A 163 -3.28 10.86 -4.68
N VAL A 164 -2.69 11.79 -5.45
CA VAL A 164 -1.43 12.45 -5.10
C VAL A 164 -1.57 13.26 -3.81
N ALA A 165 -2.66 13.99 -3.64
CA ALA A 165 -2.91 14.75 -2.41
C ALA A 165 -2.98 13.82 -1.18
N ALA A 166 -3.68 12.68 -1.29
CA ALA A 166 -3.77 11.68 -0.23
C ALA A 166 -2.39 11.06 0.10
N ILE A 167 -1.59 10.73 -0.91
CA ILE A 167 -0.22 10.20 -0.75
C ILE A 167 0.68 11.20 -0.02
N LEU A 168 0.63 12.48 -0.40
CA LEU A 168 1.44 13.52 0.24
C LEU A 168 1.02 13.75 1.69
N TYR A 169 -0.29 13.66 1.98
CA TYR A 169 -0.85 13.85 3.31
C TYR A 169 -0.63 12.65 4.25
N TYR A 170 -0.62 11.43 3.74
CA TYR A 170 -0.60 10.19 4.52
C TYR A 170 0.42 10.16 5.69
N PRO A 171 1.71 10.54 5.52
CA PRO A 171 2.68 10.47 6.62
C PRO A 171 2.35 11.41 7.80
N PHE A 172 1.61 12.50 7.56
CA PHE A 172 1.18 13.42 8.60
C PHE A 172 -0.06 12.91 9.35
N ALA A 173 -0.87 12.04 8.74
CA ALA A 173 -2.12 11.57 9.29
C ALA A 173 -1.95 10.93 10.68
N LYS A 174 -0.90 10.13 10.90
CA LYS A 174 -0.64 9.48 12.20
C LYS A 174 -0.38 10.45 13.36
N ARG A 175 -0.11 11.72 13.07
CA ARG A 175 0.06 12.80 14.06
C ARG A 175 -1.24 13.56 14.33
N GLN A 176 -2.24 13.42 13.47
CA GLN A 176 -3.43 14.28 13.43
C GLN A 176 -4.75 13.53 13.61
N MET A 177 -4.80 12.23 13.31
CA MET A 177 -6.03 11.44 13.35
C MET A 177 -5.82 10.05 13.95
N PHE A 178 -6.84 9.53 14.62
CA PHE A 178 -6.82 8.21 15.25
C PHE A 178 -6.77 7.04 14.26
N ALA A 179 -7.13 7.25 12.99
CA ALA A 179 -7.20 6.20 11.97
C ALA A 179 -6.51 6.63 10.65
N PRO A 180 -5.18 6.81 10.63
CA PRO A 180 -4.43 7.14 9.41
C PRO A 180 -4.59 6.10 8.29
N GLN A 181 -4.95 4.86 8.64
CA GLN A 181 -5.33 3.78 7.73
C GLN A 181 -6.40 4.22 6.73
N LEU A 182 -7.32 5.12 7.11
CA LEU A 182 -8.36 5.62 6.21
C LEU A 182 -7.77 6.43 5.05
N VAL A 183 -6.68 7.16 5.28
CA VAL A 183 -5.98 7.91 4.24
C VAL A 183 -5.26 6.93 3.30
N LEU A 184 -4.62 5.89 3.83
CA LEU A 184 -4.05 4.81 2.99
C LEU A 184 -5.13 4.09 2.18
N GLY A 185 -6.28 3.82 2.79
CA GLY A 185 -7.46 3.29 2.13
C GLY A 185 -7.91 4.18 0.97
N ALA A 186 -7.97 5.50 1.18
CA ALA A 186 -8.28 6.44 0.11
C ALA A 186 -7.26 6.38 -1.03
N CYS A 187 -5.94 6.30 -0.74
CA CYS A 187 -4.91 6.13 -1.76
C CYS A 187 -5.17 4.88 -2.63
N MET A 188 -5.49 3.74 -2.00
CA MET A 188 -5.73 2.47 -2.73
C MET A 188 -7.07 2.47 -3.46
N GLY A 189 -8.12 3.03 -2.89
CA GLY A 189 -9.42 3.15 -3.55
C GLY A 189 -9.36 4.09 -4.76
N LEU A 190 -8.70 5.23 -4.64
CA LEU A 190 -8.53 6.17 -5.76
C LEU A 190 -7.65 5.57 -6.87
N ALA A 191 -6.67 4.72 -6.54
CA ALA A 191 -5.88 3.98 -7.52
C ALA A 191 -6.75 3.09 -8.44
N VAL A 192 -7.84 2.50 -7.94
CA VAL A 192 -8.84 1.78 -8.77
C VAL A 192 -9.44 2.73 -9.80
N LEU A 193 -9.82 3.94 -9.38
CA LEU A 193 -10.43 4.93 -10.28
C LEU A 193 -9.43 5.44 -11.33
N VAL A 194 -8.15 5.61 -10.95
CA VAL A 194 -7.07 5.92 -11.90
C VAL A 194 -6.92 4.82 -12.94
N GLY A 195 -6.89 3.55 -12.51
CA GLY A 195 -6.80 2.40 -13.42
C GLY A 195 -7.99 2.30 -14.38
N ALA A 196 -9.20 2.53 -13.89
CA ALA A 196 -10.41 2.53 -14.73
C ALA A 196 -10.40 3.68 -15.75
N ALA A 197 -10.05 4.89 -15.31
CA ALA A 197 -9.96 6.06 -16.17
C ALA A 197 -8.80 5.97 -17.20
N ALA A 198 -7.73 5.25 -16.87
CA ALA A 198 -6.63 4.97 -17.80
C ALA A 198 -7.08 4.13 -19.01
N MET A 199 -8.09 3.28 -18.84
CA MET A 199 -8.76 2.53 -19.92
C MET A 199 -9.85 3.35 -20.64
N GLY A 200 -9.92 4.66 -20.43
CA GLY A 200 -10.87 5.54 -21.11
C GLY A 200 -12.27 5.62 -20.47
N MET A 201 -12.51 4.96 -19.33
CA MET A 201 -13.76 5.09 -18.60
C MET A 201 -13.97 6.54 -18.14
N ARG A 202 -14.92 7.23 -18.77
CA ARG A 202 -15.27 8.61 -18.42
C ARG A 202 -15.93 8.64 -17.05
N GLU A 203 -15.55 9.62 -16.23
CA GLU A 203 -16.14 9.85 -14.91
C GLU A 203 -16.20 8.57 -14.07
N ALA A 204 -15.09 7.84 -13.97
CA ALA A 204 -15.01 6.59 -13.21
C ALA A 204 -15.52 6.73 -11.75
N TRP A 205 -15.44 7.93 -11.16
CA TRP A 205 -16.00 8.22 -9.84
C TRP A 205 -17.54 8.29 -9.81
N MET A 206 -18.24 8.44 -10.93
CA MET A 206 -19.71 8.42 -11.02
C MET A 206 -20.22 6.99 -11.24
N ASP A 207 -19.42 6.15 -11.90
CA ASP A 207 -19.79 4.78 -12.20
C ASP A 207 -20.04 3.96 -10.91
N PRO A 208 -21.22 3.36 -10.73
CA PRO A 208 -21.55 2.63 -9.51
C PRO A 208 -20.65 1.42 -9.25
N ALA A 209 -20.22 0.70 -10.30
CA ALA A 209 -19.36 -0.46 -10.15
C ALA A 209 -17.94 -0.04 -9.75
N ALA A 210 -17.37 0.96 -10.43
CA ALA A 210 -16.05 1.48 -10.12
C ALA A 210 -16.00 2.08 -8.70
N ARG A 211 -17.04 2.81 -8.26
CA ARG A 211 -17.14 3.29 -6.88
C ARG A 211 -17.20 2.17 -5.85
N CYS A 212 -18.00 1.13 -6.09
CA CYS A 212 -18.08 0.00 -5.18
C CYS A 212 -16.74 -0.73 -5.09
N LEU A 213 -16.06 -0.93 -6.22
CA LEU A 213 -14.75 -1.57 -6.25
C LEU A 213 -13.66 -0.72 -5.59
N ALA A 214 -13.68 0.60 -5.80
CA ALA A 214 -12.79 1.56 -5.14
C ALA A 214 -13.01 1.55 -3.62
N ALA A 215 -14.26 1.60 -3.16
CA ALA A 215 -14.60 1.55 -1.74
C ALA A 215 -14.24 0.19 -1.11
N ALA A 216 -14.46 -0.92 -1.82
CA ALA A 216 -14.02 -2.25 -1.37
C ALA A 216 -12.50 -2.28 -1.20
N THR A 217 -11.76 -1.73 -2.16
CA THR A 217 -10.29 -1.67 -2.14
C THR A 217 -9.78 -0.77 -1.01
N ALA A 218 -10.49 0.33 -0.71
CA ALA A 218 -10.17 1.19 0.41
C ALA A 218 -10.34 0.46 1.76
N LEU A 219 -11.48 -0.21 1.98
CA LEU A 219 -11.71 -1.00 3.19
C LEU A 219 -10.73 -2.18 3.31
N TRP A 220 -10.39 -2.80 2.17
CA TRP A 220 -9.42 -3.87 2.08
C TRP A 220 -8.02 -3.42 2.53
N ALA A 221 -7.58 -2.25 2.07
CA ALA A 221 -6.33 -1.65 2.51
C ALA A 221 -6.36 -1.27 4.01
N VAL A 222 -7.47 -0.67 4.48
CA VAL A 222 -7.66 -0.35 5.91
C VAL A 222 -7.57 -1.61 6.77
N LEU A 223 -8.22 -2.71 6.37
CA LEU A 223 -8.23 -3.96 7.10
C LEU A 223 -6.81 -4.51 7.26
N PHE A 224 -6.09 -4.70 6.16
CA PHE A 224 -4.77 -5.33 6.21
C PHE A 224 -3.69 -4.41 6.78
N ASP A 225 -3.80 -3.09 6.59
CA ASP A 225 -2.88 -2.14 7.24
C ASP A 225 -3.15 -2.03 8.75
N THR A 226 -4.40 -2.24 9.19
CA THR A 226 -4.70 -2.35 10.63
C THR A 226 -4.07 -3.61 11.21
N ILE A 227 -4.12 -4.75 10.52
CA ILE A 227 -3.40 -5.97 10.93
C ILE A 227 -1.89 -5.70 10.98
N TYR A 228 -1.35 -5.00 9.98
CA TYR A 228 0.06 -4.64 9.93
C TYR A 228 0.49 -3.74 11.10
N ALA A 229 -0.34 -2.75 11.46
CA ALA A 229 -0.07 -1.83 12.57
C ALA A 229 0.00 -2.52 13.94
N HIS A 230 -0.62 -3.70 14.11
CA HIS A 230 -0.46 -4.48 15.34
C HIS A 230 0.98 -4.95 15.59
N MET A 231 1.84 -4.99 14.56
CA MET A 231 3.27 -5.29 14.73
C MET A 231 3.99 -4.25 15.61
N ASP A 232 3.59 -2.99 15.49
CA ASP A 232 4.23 -1.85 16.15
C ASP A 232 3.38 -1.29 17.31
N LEU A 233 2.22 -1.91 17.62
CA LEU A 233 1.23 -1.40 18.60
C LEU A 233 1.83 -1.00 19.96
N LYS A 234 2.72 -1.82 20.52
CA LYS A 234 3.35 -1.52 21.82
C LYS A 234 4.23 -0.25 21.76
N ASP A 235 4.98 -0.08 20.66
CA ASP A 235 5.85 1.07 20.46
C ASP A 235 5.02 2.31 20.14
N ASP A 236 3.97 2.17 19.33
CA ASP A 236 3.03 3.25 18.99
C ASP A 236 2.33 3.80 20.22
N VAL A 237 1.81 2.94 21.11
CA VAL A 237 1.19 3.37 22.38
C VAL A 237 2.19 4.11 23.26
N LYS A 238 3.42 3.60 23.37
CA LYS A 238 4.47 4.23 24.19
C LYS A 238 4.87 5.61 23.65
N LEU A 239 4.91 5.77 22.33
CA LEU A 239 5.32 7.00 21.66
C LEU A 239 4.15 7.97 21.41
N GLY A 240 2.91 7.56 21.72
CA GLY A 240 1.72 8.36 21.43
C GLY A 240 1.43 8.51 19.93
N VAL A 241 1.84 7.55 19.11
CA VAL A 241 1.58 7.53 17.66
C VAL A 241 0.18 6.98 17.42
N ASN A 242 -0.62 7.67 16.61
CA ASN A 242 -1.97 7.22 16.32
C ASN A 242 -1.98 6.14 15.23
N SER A 243 -2.81 5.12 15.42
CA SER A 243 -3.17 4.14 14.41
C SER A 243 -4.56 3.58 14.72
N LEU A 244 -5.27 3.06 13.71
CA LEU A 244 -6.56 2.41 13.93
C LEU A 244 -6.40 1.24 14.91
N ALA A 245 -5.29 0.51 14.85
CA ALA A 245 -4.94 -0.54 15.82
C ALA A 245 -4.88 -0.01 17.26
N VAL A 246 -4.27 1.17 17.48
CA VAL A 246 -4.27 1.85 18.78
C VAL A 246 -5.68 2.28 19.19
N PHE A 247 -6.47 2.81 18.26
CA PHE A 247 -7.82 3.32 18.54
C PHE A 247 -8.82 2.22 18.91
N VAL A 248 -8.73 1.04 18.28
CA VAL A 248 -9.65 -0.08 18.53
C VAL A 248 -9.09 -1.16 19.46
N GLN A 249 -8.13 -0.80 20.32
CA GLN A 249 -7.59 -1.73 21.31
C GLN A 249 -8.71 -2.39 22.13
N GLY A 250 -8.65 -3.72 22.28
CA GLY A 250 -9.71 -4.53 22.90
C GLY A 250 -10.87 -4.93 21.97
N TYR A 251 -11.06 -4.23 20.84
CA TYR A 251 -12.14 -4.50 19.86
C TYR A 251 -11.62 -4.76 18.43
N ALA A 252 -10.31 -4.92 18.26
CA ALA A 252 -9.67 -5.05 16.96
C ALA A 252 -10.26 -6.16 16.09
N ARG A 253 -10.47 -7.36 16.65
CA ARG A 253 -10.99 -8.51 15.89
C ARG A 253 -12.43 -8.30 15.39
N PRO A 254 -13.41 -7.85 16.21
CA PRO A 254 -14.73 -7.44 15.71
C PRO A 254 -14.67 -6.36 14.62
N VAL A 255 -13.81 -5.35 14.76
CA VAL A 255 -13.66 -4.29 13.76
C VAL A 255 -13.10 -4.83 12.45
N LEU A 256 -12.08 -5.70 12.50
CA LEU A 256 -11.52 -6.36 11.31
C LEU A 256 -12.56 -7.25 10.62
N ALA A 257 -13.40 -7.95 11.39
CA ALA A 257 -14.50 -8.75 10.83
C ALA A 257 -15.54 -7.86 10.12
N LEU A 258 -15.91 -6.73 10.72
CA LEU A 258 -16.83 -5.76 10.12
C LEU A 258 -16.27 -5.17 8.82
N LEU A 259 -14.99 -4.79 8.82
CA LEU A 259 -14.30 -4.34 7.60
C LEU A 259 -14.33 -5.43 6.52
N GLY A 260 -14.12 -6.69 6.90
CA GLY A 260 -14.18 -7.83 5.99
C GLY A 260 -15.56 -8.01 5.35
N VAL A 261 -16.63 -7.94 6.15
CA VAL A 261 -18.02 -7.96 5.64
C VAL A 261 -18.27 -6.79 4.69
N GLY A 262 -17.75 -5.60 5.03
CA GLY A 262 -17.81 -4.42 4.16
C GLY A 262 -17.13 -4.64 2.81
N VAL A 263 -15.92 -5.20 2.79
CA VAL A 263 -15.20 -5.57 1.56
C VAL A 263 -16.03 -6.53 0.72
N SER A 264 -16.51 -7.63 1.30
CA SER A 264 -17.33 -8.64 0.62
C SER A 264 -18.60 -8.04 0.01
N THR A 265 -19.30 -7.20 0.77
CA THR A 265 -20.55 -6.56 0.34
C THR A 265 -20.30 -5.61 -0.83
N LEU A 266 -19.24 -4.81 -0.77
CA LEU A 266 -18.91 -3.85 -1.83
C LEU A 266 -18.40 -4.56 -3.10
N LEU A 267 -17.64 -5.65 -2.97
CA LEU A 267 -17.28 -6.49 -4.13
C LEU A 267 -18.52 -7.11 -4.78
N TYR A 268 -19.44 -7.66 -3.99
CA TYR A 268 -20.71 -8.18 -4.51
C TYR A 268 -21.49 -7.08 -5.27
N ARG A 269 -21.63 -5.89 -4.68
CA ARG A 269 -22.32 -4.77 -5.32
C ARG A 269 -21.63 -4.27 -6.58
N ALA A 270 -20.29 -4.26 -6.61
CA ALA A 270 -19.54 -3.94 -7.82
C ALA A 270 -19.88 -4.92 -8.94
N GLY A 271 -19.95 -6.23 -8.63
CA GLY A 271 -20.38 -7.27 -9.56
C GLY A 271 -21.79 -7.06 -10.10
N VAL A 272 -22.75 -6.75 -9.22
CA VAL A 272 -24.15 -6.47 -9.61
C VAL A 272 -24.23 -5.27 -10.54
N HIS A 273 -23.58 -4.16 -10.19
CA HIS A 273 -23.60 -2.93 -11.00
C HIS A 273 -22.87 -3.08 -12.34
N ALA A 274 -21.89 -3.98 -12.43
CA ALA A 274 -21.16 -4.24 -13.67
C ALA A 274 -21.73 -5.41 -14.50
N GLY A 275 -22.77 -6.10 -14.03
CA GLY A 275 -23.34 -7.27 -14.73
C GLY A 275 -22.38 -8.45 -14.79
N MET A 276 -21.55 -8.64 -13.76
CA MET A 276 -20.51 -9.69 -13.74
C MET A 276 -21.12 -11.10 -13.62
N GLY A 277 -20.45 -12.10 -14.20
CA GLY A 277 -20.90 -13.50 -14.21
C GLY A 277 -20.49 -14.31 -12.97
N ALA A 278 -20.88 -15.59 -12.96
CA ALA A 278 -20.63 -16.52 -11.84
C ALA A 278 -19.14 -16.63 -11.44
N ALA A 279 -18.22 -16.54 -12.41
CA ALA A 279 -16.79 -16.57 -12.16
C ALA A 279 -16.31 -15.42 -11.25
N TYR A 280 -16.82 -14.20 -11.44
CA TYR A 280 -16.50 -13.07 -10.57
C TYR A 280 -17.00 -13.31 -9.14
N TYR A 281 -18.25 -13.77 -8.98
CA TYR A 281 -18.80 -14.03 -7.66
C TYR A 281 -18.08 -15.17 -6.94
N GLY A 282 -17.73 -16.26 -7.64
CA GLY A 282 -17.00 -17.38 -7.05
C GLY A 282 -15.56 -17.01 -6.67
N ILE A 283 -14.83 -16.34 -7.57
CA ILE A 283 -13.41 -16.06 -7.39
C ILE A 283 -13.19 -14.75 -6.62
N SER A 284 -13.68 -13.61 -7.14
CA SER A 284 -13.42 -12.31 -6.53
C SER A 284 -14.20 -12.09 -5.24
N VAL A 285 -15.45 -12.56 -5.13
CA VAL A 285 -16.27 -12.33 -3.94
C VAL A 285 -16.11 -13.46 -2.92
N ALA A 286 -16.47 -14.69 -3.26
CA ALA A 286 -16.52 -15.79 -2.30
C ALA A 286 -15.12 -16.19 -1.81
N ALA A 287 -14.15 -16.43 -2.71
CA ALA A 287 -12.81 -16.82 -2.28
C ALA A 287 -12.10 -15.71 -1.49
N CYS A 288 -12.27 -14.44 -1.86
CA CYS A 288 -11.78 -13.30 -1.09
C CYS A 288 -12.41 -13.26 0.32
N SER A 289 -13.73 -13.43 0.42
CA SER A 289 -14.47 -13.41 1.69
C SER A 289 -14.03 -14.55 2.62
N VAL A 290 -13.90 -15.76 2.09
CA VAL A 290 -13.42 -16.93 2.84
C VAL A 290 -11.98 -16.71 3.32
N CYS A 291 -11.12 -16.16 2.47
CA CYS A 291 -9.74 -15.85 2.83
C CYS A 291 -9.68 -14.81 3.96
N ILE A 292 -10.42 -13.70 3.86
CA ILE A 292 -10.48 -12.68 4.91
C ILE A 292 -11.03 -13.27 6.21
N ALA A 293 -12.12 -14.03 6.17
CA ALA A 293 -12.71 -14.66 7.35
C ALA A 293 -11.73 -15.63 8.02
N GLY A 294 -11.03 -16.45 7.23
CA GLY A 294 -10.00 -17.37 7.73
C GLY A 294 -8.82 -16.62 8.36
N ILE A 295 -8.37 -15.53 7.75
CA ILE A 295 -7.31 -14.68 8.32
C ILE A 295 -7.76 -14.07 9.65
N VAL A 296 -8.92 -13.41 9.68
CA VAL A 296 -9.44 -12.80 10.91
C VAL A 296 -9.68 -13.85 12.00
N GLY A 297 -10.08 -15.07 11.62
CA GLY A 297 -10.26 -16.19 12.54
C GLY A 297 -8.95 -16.71 13.15
N LEU A 298 -7.91 -16.86 12.34
CA LEU A 298 -6.62 -17.46 12.74
C LEU A 298 -5.59 -16.45 13.26
N LEU A 299 -5.84 -15.15 13.08
CA LEU A 299 -4.91 -14.08 13.43
C LEU A 299 -4.70 -13.94 14.94
N ASP A 300 -3.51 -14.25 15.42
CA ASP A 300 -3.07 -13.80 16.73
C ASP A 300 -2.61 -12.33 16.63
N LEU A 301 -3.31 -11.43 17.33
CA LEU A 301 -3.05 -9.99 17.34
C LEU A 301 -1.94 -9.58 18.33
N GLU A 302 -1.57 -10.48 19.25
CA GLU A 302 -0.49 -10.23 20.21
C GLU A 302 0.87 -10.68 19.66
N ASP A 303 0.87 -11.61 18.71
CA ASP A 303 2.07 -12.04 18.00
C ASP A 303 2.38 -11.17 16.76
N ARG A 304 3.50 -10.45 16.84
CA ARG A 304 4.04 -9.63 15.74
C ARG A 304 4.31 -10.46 14.48
N ALA A 305 4.74 -11.72 14.62
CA ALA A 305 5.07 -12.57 13.47
C ALA A 305 3.80 -13.04 12.74
N SER A 306 2.76 -13.43 13.49
CA SER A 306 1.41 -13.69 13.02
C SER A 306 0.85 -12.50 12.23
N CYS A 307 0.86 -11.29 12.82
CA CYS A 307 0.37 -10.08 12.17
C CYS A 307 1.08 -9.80 10.83
N GLY A 308 2.41 -9.83 10.82
CA GLY A 308 3.18 -9.61 9.59
C GLY A 308 2.93 -10.68 8.52
N LYS A 309 2.82 -11.96 8.94
CA LYS A 309 2.52 -13.09 8.05
C LYS A 309 1.14 -12.94 7.41
N PHE A 310 0.11 -12.70 8.22
CA PHE A 310 -1.27 -12.62 7.75
C PHE A 310 -1.58 -11.35 6.96
N CYS A 311 -0.93 -10.23 7.26
CA CYS A 311 -0.97 -9.04 6.41
C CYS A 311 -0.45 -9.35 5.00
N ILE A 312 0.76 -9.91 4.89
CA ILE A 312 1.39 -10.20 3.60
C ILE A 312 0.59 -11.24 2.80
N PHE A 313 0.17 -12.33 3.46
CA PHE A 313 -0.63 -13.35 2.78
C PHE A 313 -2.00 -12.83 2.41
N GLY A 314 -2.64 -12.07 3.29
CA GLY A 314 -3.92 -11.44 3.02
C GLY A 314 -3.89 -10.62 1.75
N PHE A 315 -3.02 -9.61 1.69
CA PHE A 315 -2.86 -8.77 0.51
C PHE A 315 -2.63 -9.58 -0.78
N ARG A 316 -1.81 -10.64 -0.73
CA ARG A 316 -1.52 -11.46 -1.90
C ARG A 316 -2.71 -12.29 -2.34
N PHE A 317 -3.28 -13.11 -1.45
CA PHE A 317 -4.30 -14.07 -1.82
C PHE A 317 -5.63 -13.40 -2.16
N THR A 318 -6.08 -12.45 -1.35
CA THR A 318 -7.33 -11.74 -1.65
C THR A 318 -7.17 -10.86 -2.88
N GLY A 319 -6.00 -10.22 -3.04
CA GLY A 319 -5.73 -9.37 -4.20
C GLY A 319 -5.68 -10.18 -5.51
N VAL A 320 -5.01 -11.34 -5.50
CA VAL A 320 -5.02 -12.29 -6.63
C VAL A 320 -6.42 -12.81 -6.90
N ALA A 321 -7.23 -13.10 -5.87
CA ALA A 321 -8.62 -13.53 -6.08
C ALA A 321 -9.45 -12.43 -6.77
N ILE A 322 -9.32 -11.17 -6.34
CA ILE A 322 -10.04 -10.04 -6.96
C ILE A 322 -9.58 -9.86 -8.42
N VAL A 323 -8.27 -9.80 -8.70
CA VAL A 323 -7.75 -9.74 -10.08
C VAL A 323 -8.21 -10.95 -10.89
N GLY A 324 -8.16 -12.15 -10.33
CA GLY A 324 -8.47 -13.40 -11.03
C GLY A 324 -9.91 -13.44 -11.54
N GLY A 325 -10.89 -13.11 -10.71
CA GLY A 325 -12.28 -13.08 -11.16
C GLY A 325 -12.58 -11.93 -12.13
N LEU A 326 -11.94 -10.76 -11.97
CA LEU A 326 -12.02 -9.66 -12.94
C LEU A 326 -11.40 -10.04 -14.29
N LEU A 327 -10.25 -10.72 -14.28
CA LEU A 327 -9.55 -11.18 -15.46
C LEU A 327 -10.36 -12.25 -16.21
N VAL A 328 -10.88 -13.25 -15.48
CA VAL A 328 -11.76 -14.26 -16.11
C VAL A 328 -12.97 -13.59 -16.73
N THR A 329 -13.59 -12.64 -16.04
CA THR A 329 -14.76 -11.93 -16.58
C THR A 329 -14.40 -11.14 -17.84
N TYR A 330 -13.26 -10.44 -17.83
CA TYR A 330 -12.73 -9.75 -19.00
C TYR A 330 -12.50 -10.73 -20.17
N LEU A 331 -11.83 -11.85 -19.94
CA LEU A 331 -11.55 -12.83 -20.99
C LEU A 331 -12.83 -13.45 -21.57
N THR A 332 -13.86 -13.65 -20.74
CA THR A 332 -15.16 -14.16 -21.20
C THR A 332 -16.02 -13.10 -21.89
N SER A 333 -15.67 -11.82 -21.78
CA SER A 333 -16.39 -10.72 -22.44
C SER A 333 -15.78 -10.33 -23.79
N LEU A 334 -14.68 -10.96 -24.20
CA LEU A 334 -14.05 -10.79 -25.50
C LEU A 334 -14.84 -11.48 -26.63
#